data_AF-A0A972UKE6-F1
#
_entry.id   AF-A0A972UKE6-F1
#
_cell.length_a   1.000
_cell.length_b   1.000
_cell.length_c   1.000
_cell.angle_alpha   90.00
_cell.angle_beta   90.00
_cell.angle_gamma   90.00
#
_symmetry.space_group_name_H-M   'P 1'
#
loop_
_entity.id
_entity.type
_entity.pdbx_description
1 polymer ?
#
loop_
_entity_poly.entity_id
_entity_poly.type
_entity_poly.pdbx_seq_one_letter_code
_entity_poly.pdbx_strand_id
1 'polypeptide(L)' 'MWTSENRGFYDRSKLRYPSDVTNEEWAHIAPLIPPAKRGGRKRSVDVREVVNGLMYIVSTGCQWRAVPKD' A
#
# COMPACT_ATOMS: atom_id res chain seq x y z
N MET A 1 -9.14 -21.12 0.20
CA MET A 1 -8.35 -22.36 0.43
C MET A 1 -6.95 -22.10 -0.08
N TRP A 2 -5.89 -22.45 0.67
CA TRP A 2 -4.50 -22.27 0.25
C TRP A 2 -4.10 -23.38 -0.71
N THR A 3 -4.06 -23.08 -2.02
CA THR A 3 -3.67 -24.03 -3.08
C THR A 3 -2.31 -23.64 -3.65
N SER A 4 -1.59 -24.59 -4.26
CA SER A 4 -0.31 -24.32 -4.94
C SER A 4 -0.43 -23.26 -6.03
N GLU A 5 -1.56 -23.26 -6.74
CA GLU A 5 -1.89 -22.30 -7.81
C GLU A 5 -2.07 -20.88 -7.27
N ASN A 6 -2.73 -20.72 -6.11
CA ASN A 6 -3.05 -19.40 -5.57
C ASN A 6 -1.90 -18.78 -4.76
N ARG A 7 -0.82 -19.52 -4.45
CA ARG A 7 0.32 -18.99 -3.66
C ARG A 7 0.96 -17.78 -4.32
N GLY A 8 1.06 -17.79 -5.64
CA GLY A 8 1.67 -16.69 -6.40
C GLY A 8 0.90 -15.38 -6.25
N PHE A 9 -0.43 -15.43 -6.08
CA PHE A 9 -1.24 -14.23 -5.86
C PHE A 9 -0.99 -13.56 -4.51
N TYR A 10 -0.48 -14.30 -3.53
CA TYR A 10 -0.15 -13.79 -2.20
C TYR A 10 1.35 -13.59 -1.99
N ASP A 11 2.17 -13.76 -3.03
CA ASP A 11 3.60 -13.49 -2.95
C ASP A 11 3.84 -11.98 -2.81
N ARG A 12 4.35 -11.59 -1.65
CA ARG A 12 4.69 -10.20 -1.31
C ARG A 12 6.19 -9.94 -1.25
N SER A 13 7.02 -10.89 -1.66
CA SER A 13 8.49 -10.80 -1.59
C SER A 13 9.09 -9.68 -2.44
N LYS A 14 8.34 -9.19 -3.46
CA LYS A 14 8.77 -8.13 -4.37
C LYS A 14 8.40 -6.72 -3.90
N LEU A 15 7.64 -6.59 -2.82
CA LEU A 15 7.25 -5.31 -2.26
C LEU A 15 8.31 -4.77 -1.31
N ARG A 16 8.35 -3.44 -1.13
CA ARG A 16 9.28 -2.83 -0.16
C ARG A 16 8.88 -3.23 1.26
N TYR A 17 7.60 -3.09 1.60
CA TYR A 17 7.03 -3.65 2.82
C TYR A 17 5.97 -4.70 2.48
N PRO A 18 5.85 -5.79 3.27
CA PRO A 18 4.79 -6.78 3.09
C PRO A 18 3.36 -6.21 3.23
N SER A 19 3.22 -5.00 3.75
CA SER A 19 1.97 -4.26 3.87
C SER A 19 1.64 -3.37 2.67
N ASP A 20 2.58 -3.16 1.74
CA ASP A 20 2.34 -2.31 0.59
C ASP A 20 1.31 -2.95 -0.35
N VAL A 21 0.59 -2.11 -1.10
CA VAL A 21 -0.40 -2.61 -2.05
C VAL A 21 0.26 -3.00 -3.37
N THR A 22 -0.16 -4.14 -3.94
CA THR A 22 0.26 -4.54 -5.29
C THR A 22 -0.34 -3.61 -6.35
N ASN A 23 0.09 -3.75 -7.61
CA ASN A 23 -0.47 -2.95 -8.71
C ASN A 23 -1.94 -3.29 -8.95
N GLU A 24 -2.29 -4.56 -8.82
CA GLU A 24 -3.64 -5.09 -8.97
C GLU A 24 -4.55 -4.59 -7.84
N GLU A 25 -4.09 -4.65 -6.59
CA GLU A 25 -4.81 -4.09 -5.43
C GLU A 25 -4.97 -2.57 -5.59
N TRP A 26 -3.93 -1.86 -6.05
CA TRP A 26 -3.97 -0.43 -6.29
C TRP A 26 -4.99 -0.04 -7.36
N ALA A 27 -5.16 -0.85 -8.42
CA ALA A 27 -6.16 -0.60 -9.45
C ALA A 27 -7.60 -0.58 -8.91
N HIS A 28 -7.87 -1.30 -7.82
CA HIS A 28 -9.16 -1.24 -7.12
C HIS A 28 -9.28 -0.05 -6.16
N ILE A 29 -8.20 0.36 -5.51
CA ILE A 29 -8.19 1.44 -4.51
C ILE A 29 -8.21 2.81 -5.18
N ALA A 30 -7.37 3.03 -6.20
CA ALA A 30 -7.14 4.36 -6.77
C ALA A 30 -8.42 5.09 -7.23
N PRO A 31 -9.40 4.43 -7.89
CA PRO A 31 -10.63 5.09 -8.33
C PRO A 31 -11.53 5.56 -7.18
N LEU A 32 -11.37 5.00 -5.98
CA LEU A 32 -12.15 5.37 -4.80
C LEU A 32 -11.64 6.64 -4.12
N ILE A 33 -10.43 7.08 -4.46
CA ILE A 33 -9.83 8.27 -3.88
C ILE A 33 -10.21 9.47 -4.75
N PRO A 34 -10.97 10.45 -4.22
CA PRO A 34 -11.38 11.58 -5.01
C PRO A 34 -10.19 12.44 -5.46
N PRO A 35 -10.30 13.10 -6.61
CA PRO A 35 -9.29 14.03 -7.08
C PRO A 35 -9.09 15.18 -6.08
N ALA A 36 -7.94 15.83 -6.15
CA ALA A 36 -7.66 16.98 -5.30
C ALA A 36 -8.71 18.09 -5.53
N LYS A 37 -9.22 18.67 -4.44
CA LYS A 37 -10.19 19.77 -4.51
C LYS A 37 -9.54 21.01 -5.14
N ARG A 38 -10.35 21.80 -5.84
CA ARG A 38 -9.94 23.10 -6.42
C ARG A 38 -9.88 24.17 -5.34
N GLY A 39 -8.90 25.08 -5.46
CA GLY A 39 -8.73 26.22 -4.56
C GLY A 39 -8.13 25.78 -3.22
N GLY A 40 -6.82 25.96 -3.07
CA GLY A 40 -6.05 25.47 -1.92
C GLY A 40 -4.68 24.98 -2.34
N ARG A 41 -3.90 24.44 -1.39
CA ARG A 41 -2.59 23.85 -1.70
C ARG A 41 -2.79 22.60 -2.56
N LYS A 42 -2.13 22.58 -3.73
CA LYS A 42 -2.15 21.42 -4.63
C LYS A 42 -1.61 20.19 -3.90
N ARG A 43 -2.31 19.06 -4.05
CA ARG A 43 -1.78 17.76 -3.61
C ARG A 43 -0.52 17.48 -4.44
N SER A 44 0.63 17.43 -3.76
CA SER A 44 1.95 17.20 -4.37
C SER A 44 2.54 15.83 -4.01
N VAL A 45 1.87 15.07 -3.16
CA VAL A 45 2.31 13.76 -2.69
C VAL A 45 1.84 12.66 -3.63
N ASP A 46 2.60 11.58 -3.71
CA ASP A 46 2.12 10.33 -4.30
C ASP A 46 1.05 9.72 -3.39
N VAL A 47 -0.18 9.59 -3.92
CA VAL A 47 -1.32 9.07 -3.17
C VAL A 47 -1.13 7.59 -2.83
N ARG A 48 -0.43 6.83 -3.69
CA ARG A 48 -0.16 5.42 -3.43
C ARG A 48 0.77 5.27 -2.22
N GLU A 49 1.81 6.10 -2.14
CA GLU A 49 2.73 6.07 -1.00
C GLU A 49 2.04 6.47 0.31
N VAL A 50 1.08 7.39 0.26
CA VAL A 50 0.23 7.71 1.43
C VAL A 50 -0.58 6.48 1.87
N VAL A 51 -1.15 5.73 0.93
CA VAL A 51 -1.90 4.50 1.23
C VAL A 51 -1.00 3.39 1.73
N ASN A 52 0.18 3.19 1.14
CA ASN A 52 1.20 2.26 1.62
C ASN A 52 1.58 2.58 3.08
N GLY A 53 1.81 3.86 3.40
CA GLY A 53 2.05 4.31 4.77
C GLY A 53 0.89 4.01 5.73
N LEU A 54 -0.36 4.19 5.30
CA LEU A 54 -1.53 3.82 6.09
C LEU A 54 -1.60 2.31 6.33
N MET A 55 -1.39 1.49 5.30
CA MET A 55 -1.40 0.03 5.40
C MET A 55 -0.27 -0.48 6.29
N TYR A 56 0.91 0.15 6.24
CA TYR A 56 2.01 -0.13 7.16
C TYR A 56 1.57 0.08 8.62
N ILE A 57 0.97 1.22 8.93
CA ILE A 57 0.51 1.52 10.30
C ILE A 57 -0.56 0.52 10.74
N VAL A 58 -1.55 0.26 9.90
CA VAL A 58 -2.66 -0.66 10.25
C VAL A 58 -2.18 -2.10 10.38
N SER A 59 -1.23 -2.54 9.56
CA SER A 59 -0.69 -3.91 9.60
C SER A 59 0.29 -4.13 10.74
N THR A 60 1.09 -3.13 11.11
CA THR A 60 2.24 -3.31 12.02
C THR A 60 2.06 -2.62 13.36
N GLY A 61 1.20 -1.60 13.46
CA GLY A 61 1.15 -0.72 14.62
C GLY A 61 2.46 0.03 14.89
N CYS A 62 3.32 0.20 13.89
CA CYS A 62 4.68 0.76 14.01
C CYS A 62 5.60 -0.05 14.95
N GLN A 63 5.49 -1.38 14.91
CA GLN A 63 6.40 -2.27 15.63
C GLN A 63 7.86 -2.03 15.26
N TRP A 64 8.74 -2.06 16.27
CA TRP A 64 10.20 -1.94 16.09
C TRP A 64 10.79 -2.92 15.07
N ARG A 65 10.21 -4.12 14.94
CA ARG A 65 10.68 -5.14 13.97
C ARG A 65 10.36 -4.78 12.51
N ALA A 66 9.40 -3.88 12.29
CA ALA A 66 8.98 -3.44 10.97
C ALA A 66 9.70 -2.16 10.50
N VAL A 67 10.54 -1.56 11.36
CA VAL A 67 11.39 -0.42 10.98
C VAL A 67 12.27 -0.83 9.79
N PRO A 68 12.37 0.02 8.74
CA PRO A 68 13.26 -0.23 7.62
C PRO A 68 14.68 -0.56 8.08
N LYS A 69 15.30 -1.54 7.42
CA LYS A 69 16.67 -1.98 7.73
C LYS A 69 17.72 -1.33 6.81
N ASP A 70 17.23 -0.54 5.86
CA ASP A 70 17.95 0.36 4.95
C ASP A 70 18.61 1.53 5.70
#